data_AF-A0A9E5IJG7-F1
#
_entry.id   AF-A0A9E5IJG7-F1
#
_cell.length_a   1.000
_cell.length_b   1.000
_cell.length_c   1.000
_cell.angle_alpha   90.00
_cell.angle_beta   90.00
_cell.angle_gamma   90.00
#
_symmetry.space_group_name_H-M   'P 1'
#
loop_
_entity.id
_entity.type
_entity.pdbx_description
1 polymer ?
#
loop_
_entity_poly.entity_id
_entity_poly.type
_entity_poly.pdbx_seq_one_letter_code
_entity_poly.pdbx_strand_id
1 'polypeptide(L)'
;MSLNRSEQMVHDYLLNRPEERRHWEELVKRKAEGQVDIHAAATVLERELWRYFQERAEVAEPFRSFVRREGGARTSMRSLAELLLRLWVPLSAKPKPSRLPFEP
;
A
#
# COMPACT_ATOMS: atom_id res chain seq x y z
N MET A 1 -13.18 -1.47 4.59
CA MET A 1 -12.49 -0.40 5.33
C MET A 1 -12.70 0.89 4.56
N SER A 2 -13.19 1.93 5.21
CA SER A 2 -13.30 3.26 4.60
C SER A 2 -11.93 3.92 4.65
N LEU A 3 -11.41 4.36 3.51
CA LEU A 3 -10.19 5.15 3.43
C LEU A 3 -10.43 6.55 4.00
N ASN A 4 -9.50 7.07 4.79
CA ASN A 4 -9.53 8.46 5.23
C ASN A 4 -9.26 9.42 4.06
N ARG A 5 -9.51 10.71 4.27
CA ARG A 5 -9.38 11.74 3.21
C ARG A 5 -7.96 11.82 2.63
N SER A 6 -6.93 11.68 3.46
CA SER A 6 -5.52 11.60 3.04
C SER A 6 -5.25 10.37 2.18
N GLU A 7 -5.73 9.21 2.62
CA GLU A 7 -5.56 7.93 1.94
C GLU A 7 -6.26 7.92 0.57
N GLN A 8 -7.49 8.45 0.49
CA GLN A 8 -8.21 8.62 -0.77
C GLN A 8 -7.46 9.54 -1.73
N MET A 9 -6.90 10.65 -1.23
CA MET A 9 -6.13 11.58 -2.05
C MET A 9 -4.86 10.93 -2.62
N VAL A 10 -4.10 10.19 -1.80
CA VAL A 10 -2.92 9.44 -2.27
C VAL A 10 -3.33 8.41 -3.32
N HIS A 11 -4.40 7.66 -3.04
CA HIS A 11 -4.91 6.62 -3.94
C HIS A 11 -5.32 7.19 -5.30
N ASP A 12 -6.12 8.26 -5.30
CA ASP A 12 -6.55 8.94 -6.52
C ASP A 12 -5.36 9.50 -7.32
N TYR A 13 -4.41 10.13 -6.63
CA TYR A 13 -3.20 10.66 -7.26
C TYR A 13 -2.33 9.58 -7.90
N LEU A 14 -2.22 8.42 -7.26
CA LEU A 14 -1.52 7.24 -7.79
C LEU A 14 -2.25 6.64 -8.99
N LEU A 15 -3.58 6.52 -8.93
CA LEU A 15 -4.37 5.97 -10.04
C LEU A 15 -4.38 6.86 -11.27
N ASN A 16 -4.34 8.18 -11.09
CA ASN A 16 -4.24 9.15 -12.17
C ASN A 16 -2.86 9.16 -12.86
N ARG A 17 -1.86 8.44 -12.32
CA ARG A 17 -0.51 8.36 -12.90
C ARG A 17 -0.12 6.91 -13.19
N PRO A 18 -0.22 6.46 -14.45
CA PRO A 18 0.01 5.06 -14.80
C PRO A 18 1.45 4.59 -14.55
N GLU A 19 2.43 5.50 -14.67
CA GLU A 19 3.84 5.20 -14.41
C GLU A 19 4.09 4.95 -12.92
N GLU A 20 3.68 5.88 -12.04
CA GLU A 20 3.74 5.65 -10.60
C GLU A 20 2.94 4.43 -10.19
N ARG A 21 1.74 4.21 -10.74
CA ARG A 21 0.95 3.02 -10.45
C ARG A 21 1.75 1.73 -10.72
N ARG A 22 2.42 1.62 -11.87
CA ARG A 22 3.24 0.43 -12.19
C ARG A 22 4.39 0.24 -11.21
N HIS A 23 5.10 1.32 -10.90
CA HIS A 23 6.18 1.30 -9.91
C HIS A 23 5.69 0.80 -8.54
N TRP A 24 4.55 1.33 -8.09
CA TRP A 24 3.93 0.94 -6.83
C TRP A 24 3.39 -0.50 -6.86
N GLU A 25 2.81 -0.94 -7.98
CA GLU A 25 2.36 -2.32 -8.16
C GLU A 25 3.52 -3.31 -8.02
N GLU A 26 4.65 -3.03 -8.68
CA GLU A 26 5.87 -3.85 -8.56
C GLU A 26 6.43 -3.82 -7.14
N LEU A 27 6.50 -2.65 -6.51
CA LEU A 27 6.97 -2.50 -5.13
C LEU A 27 6.10 -3.31 -4.15
N VAL A 28 4.78 -3.18 -4.26
CA VAL A 28 3.81 -3.91 -3.42
C VAL A 28 3.95 -5.41 -3.61
N LYS A 29 4.05 -5.90 -4.84
CA LYS A 29 4.27 -7.34 -5.12
C LYS A 29 5.58 -7.83 -4.48
N ARG A 30 6.69 -7.12 -4.70
CA ARG A 30 7.99 -7.47 -4.10
C ARG A 30 7.96 -7.50 -2.57
N LYS A 31 7.26 -6.54 -1.95
CA LYS A 31 7.11 -6.51 -0.48
C LYS A 31 6.21 -7.63 0.03
N ALA A 32 5.20 -8.04 -0.74
CA ALA A 32 4.32 -9.15 -0.40
C ALA A 32 5.00 -10.52 -0.56
N GLU A 33 5.83 -10.72 -1.59
CA GLU A 33 6.55 -11.99 -1.83
C GLU A 33 7.44 -12.40 -0.64
N GLY A 34 7.99 -11.44 0.09
CA GLY A 34 8.83 -11.69 1.27
C GLY A 34 8.08 -11.76 2.60
N GLN A 35 6.74 -11.67 2.61
CA GLN A 35 5.93 -11.60 3.82
C GLN A 35 4.88 -12.71 3.85
N VAL A 36 4.81 -13.39 5.00
CA VAL A 36 3.82 -14.47 5.22
C VAL A 36 2.43 -13.89 5.48
N ASP A 37 2.36 -12.63 5.94
CA ASP A 37 1.13 -12.00 6.39
C ASP A 37 0.86 -10.65 5.71
N ILE A 38 -0.41 -10.41 5.34
CA ILE A 38 -0.87 -9.19 4.68
C ILE A 38 -0.70 -7.95 5.58
N HIS A 39 -0.90 -8.09 6.89
CA HIS A 39 -0.72 -7.00 7.83
C HIS A 39 0.75 -6.66 8.03
N ALA A 40 1.64 -7.66 8.02
CA ALA A 40 3.08 -7.43 8.05
C ALA A 40 3.55 -6.66 6.79
N ALA A 41 3.09 -7.08 5.61
CA ALA A 41 3.32 -6.36 4.37
C ALA A 41 2.73 -4.93 4.41
N ALA A 42 1.55 -4.76 4.99
CA ALA A 42 0.90 -3.46 5.13
C ALA A 42 1.67 -2.50 6.04
N THR A 43 2.24 -2.96 7.16
CA THR A 43 3.08 -2.14 8.04
C THR A 43 4.35 -1.66 7.33
N VAL A 44 4.94 -2.49 6.46
CA VAL A 44 6.11 -2.07 5.66
C VAL A 44 5.69 -1.03 4.63
N LEU A 45 4.59 -1.27 3.90
CA LEU A 45 4.06 -0.37 2.90
C LEU A 45 3.56 0.96 3.47
N GLU A 46 3.00 0.96 4.69
CA GLU A 46 2.57 2.18 5.39
C GLU A 46 3.73 3.17 5.50
N ARG A 47 4.93 2.70 5.87
CA ARG A 47 6.11 3.57 6.00
C ARG A 47 6.57 4.13 4.66
N GLU A 48 6.55 3.31 3.62
CA GLU A 48 6.92 3.74 2.26
C GLU A 48 5.90 4.74 1.70
N LEU A 49 4.60 4.49 1.88
CA LEU A 49 3.52 5.39 1.47
C LEU A 49 3.60 6.72 2.22
N TRP A 50 3.89 6.69 3.52
CA TRP A 50 4.09 7.90 4.31
C TRP A 50 5.29 8.71 3.82
N ARG A 51 6.41 8.05 3.52
CA ARG A 51 7.59 8.71 2.95
C ARG A 51 7.28 9.35 1.60
N TYR A 52 6.63 8.59 0.70
CA TYR A 52 6.20 9.11 -0.59
C TYR A 52 5.25 10.30 -0.46
N PHE A 53 4.31 10.24 0.49
CA PHE A 53 3.42 11.36 0.78
C PHE A 53 4.19 12.60 1.23
N GLN A 54 5.21 12.45 2.09
CA GLN A 54 6.07 13.56 2.53
C GLN A 54 6.83 14.16 1.34
N GLU A 55 7.49 13.32 0.53
CA GLU A 55 8.21 13.75 -0.68
C GLU A 55 7.27 14.49 -1.64
N ARG A 56 6.06 13.98 -1.85
CA ARG A 56 5.04 14.64 -2.69
C ARG A 56 4.45 15.89 -2.04
N ALA A 57 4.39 15.98 -0.71
CA ALA A 57 3.94 17.20 -0.03
C ALA A 57 4.89 18.37 -0.25
N GLU A 58 6.16 18.13 -0.59
CA GLU A 58 7.12 19.17 -0.94
C GLU A 58 6.95 19.68 -2.38
N VAL A 59 6.57 18.81 -3.32
CA VAL A 59 6.51 19.15 -4.76
C VAL A 59 5.09 19.32 -5.33
N ALA A 60 4.06 18.75 -4.70
CA ALA A 60 2.69 18.73 -5.22
C ALA A 60 1.72 19.49 -4.32
N GLU A 61 1.08 20.53 -4.89
CA GLU A 61 0.10 21.39 -4.23
C GLU A 61 -1.04 20.67 -3.48
N PRO A 62 -1.67 19.60 -3.99
CA PRO A 62 -2.77 18.94 -3.26
C PRO A 62 -2.30 18.35 -1.93
N PHE A 63 -1.09 17.79 -1.89
CA PHE A 63 -0.49 17.22 -0.67
C PHE A 63 -0.05 18.32 0.29
N ARG A 64 0.60 19.36 -0.21
CA ARG A 64 1.05 20.52 0.57
C ARG A 64 -0.12 21.22 1.27
N SER A 65 -1.20 21.44 0.53
CA SER A 65 -2.42 22.09 1.04
C SER A 65 -3.11 21.25 2.11
N PHE A 66 -3.11 19.92 1.94
CA PHE A 66 -3.62 18.99 2.94
C PHE A 66 -2.80 19.03 4.23
N VAL A 67 -1.47 18.93 4.14
CA VAL A 67 -0.56 19.00 5.30
C VAL A 67 -0.72 20.31 6.06
N ARG A 68 -0.86 21.43 5.34
CA ARG A 68 -1.10 22.75 5.96
C ARG A 68 -2.45 22.87 6.68
N ARG A 69 -3.50 22.19 6.21
CA ARG A 69 -4.83 22.22 6.82
C ARG A 69 -5.00 21.25 7.99
N GLU A 70 -4.52 20.02 7.84
CA GLU A 70 -4.68 18.95 8.83
C GLU A 70 -3.49 18.85 9.81
N GLY A 71 -2.47 19.72 9.65
CA GLY A 71 -1.38 19.87 10.61
C GLY A 71 -0.28 18.82 10.54
N GLY A 72 -0.11 18.13 9.41
CA GLY A 72 0.96 17.15 9.23
C GLY A 72 0.94 15.97 10.21
N ALA A 73 -0.16 15.76 10.94
CA ALA A 73 -0.30 14.66 11.87
C ALA A 73 -0.10 13.34 11.11
N ARG A 74 0.81 12.51 11.61
CA ARG A 74 1.14 11.21 11.02
C ARG A 74 -0.15 10.38 10.96
N THR A 75 -0.75 10.32 9.78
CA THR A 75 -1.96 9.54 9.53
C THR A 75 -1.53 8.14 9.13
N SER A 76 -2.05 7.13 9.81
CA SER A 76 -1.77 5.74 9.48
C SER A 76 -2.26 5.45 8.06
N MET A 77 -1.34 5.26 7.11
CA MET A 77 -1.66 4.85 5.72
C MET A 77 -1.88 3.34 5.60
N ARG A 78 -2.29 2.71 6.71
CA ARG A 78 -2.38 1.26 6.83
C ARG A 78 -3.57 0.73 6.02
N SER A 79 -4.72 1.42 6.06
CA SER A 79 -5.89 0.99 5.30
C SER A 79 -5.66 1.14 3.80
N LEU A 80 -4.94 2.17 3.35
CA LEU A 80 -4.46 2.28 1.98
C LEU A 80 -3.50 1.14 1.61
N ALA A 81 -2.50 0.86 2.46
CA ALA A 81 -1.55 -0.22 2.21
C ALA A 81 -2.25 -1.58 2.06
N GLU A 82 -3.20 -1.88 2.95
CA GLU A 82 -4.02 -3.10 2.89
C GLU A 82 -4.90 -3.16 1.64
N LEU A 83 -5.44 -2.01 1.20
CA LEU A 83 -6.21 -1.92 -0.04
C LEU A 83 -5.33 -2.21 -1.27
N LEU A 84 -4.15 -1.58 -1.36
CA LEU A 84 -3.21 -1.78 -2.47
C LEU A 84 -2.72 -3.22 -2.53
N LEU A 85 -2.41 -3.83 -1.38
CA LEU A 85 -2.08 -5.25 -1.29
C LEU A 85 -3.21 -6.12 -1.84
N ARG A 86 -4.46 -5.89 -1.42
CA ARG A 86 -5.61 -6.64 -1.94
C ARG A 86 -5.86 -6.43 -3.43
N LEU A 87 -5.58 -5.23 -3.94
CA LEU A 87 -5.83 -4.86 -5.33
C LEU A 87 -4.78 -5.45 -6.29
N TRP A 88 -3.51 -5.47 -5.88
CA TRP A 88 -2.38 -5.80 -6.75
C TRP A 88 -1.71 -7.13 -6.44
N VAL A 89 -1.85 -7.64 -5.22
CA VAL A 89 -1.40 -8.97 -4.86
C VAL A 89 -2.60 -9.90 -4.99
N PRO A 90 -2.60 -10.85 -5.95
CA PRO A 90 -3.61 -11.88 -5.94
C PRO A 90 -3.49 -12.63 -4.60
N LEU A 91 -4.62 -12.87 -3.91
CA LEU A 91 -4.72 -13.64 -2.64
C LEU A 91 -4.29 -15.12 -2.78
N SER A 92 -3.36 -15.43 -3.68
CA SER A 92 -2.85 -16.75 -3.97
C SER A 92 -1.76 -17.15 -2.98
N ALA A 93 -2.14 -17.25 -1.72
CA ALA A 93 -1.45 -18.09 -0.76
C ALA A 93 -2.49 -18.83 0.07
N LYS A 94 -3.35 -19.62 -0.61
CA LYS A 94 -3.77 -20.87 0.03
C LYS A 94 -2.47 -21.65 0.27
N PRO A 95 -2.17 -22.08 1.51
CA PRO A 95 -1.05 -22.99 1.71
C PRO A 95 -1.26 -24.15 0.77
N LYS A 96 -0.30 -24.37 -0.13
CA LYS A 96 -0.28 -25.55 -0.99
C LYS A 96 -0.38 -26.73 -0.02
N PRO A 97 -1.46 -27.55 -0.03
CA PRO A 97 -1.55 -28.67 0.87
C PRO A 97 -0.30 -29.48 0.63
N SER A 98 0.55 -29.57 1.67
CA SER A 98 1.73 -30.40 1.65
C SER A 98 1.25 -31.76 1.20
N ARG A 99 1.70 -32.16 0.01
CA ARG A 99 1.32 -33.42 -0.61
C ARG A 99 1.92 -34.49 0.30
N LEU A 100 1.14 -34.96 1.27
CA LEU A 100 1.46 -36.18 2.00
C LEU A 100 1.48 -37.29 0.95
N PRO A 101 2.61 -37.99 0.75
CA PRO A 101 2.55 -39.25 0.02
C PRO A 101 1.80 -40.21 0.93
N PHE A 102 0.52 -40.40 0.63
CA PHE A 102 -0.24 -41.54 1.12
C PHE A 102 0.11 -42.67 0.17
N GLU A 103 0.91 -43.63 0.62
CA GLU A 103 1.01 -44.93 -0.04
C GLU A 103 0.79 -46.06 0.97
N PRO A 104 0.06 -47.12 0.56
CA PRO A 104 -0.54 -48.17 1.41
C PRO A 104 0.43 -49.24 1.91
#